data_AF-A0A7C7YWN5-F1
#
_entry.id   AF-A0A7C7YWN5-F1
#
_cell.length_a   1.000
_cell.length_b   1.000
_cell.length_c   1.000
_cell.angle_alpha   90.00
_cell.angle_beta   90.00
_cell.angle_gamma   90.00
#
_symmetry.space_group_name_H-M   'P 1'
#
loop_
_entity.id
_entity.type
_entity.pdbx_description
1 polymer ?
#
loop_
_entity_poly.entity_id
_entity_poly.type
_entity_poly.pdbx_seq_one_letter_code
_entity_poly.pdbx_strand_id
1 'polypeptide(L)'
;MSPGAICKAGRTTRRRGSPDALRGIARSRAPRGQLRRVAPRLPAQSPRGRLRSPAGLLRGPGSGENHNPARGGAGGFGPRAERRHHGRPGAAPAGCADSSHTPGCALEPAWCAAACPQCTERLHRRACLGADETLEGSLRSNPDPGLERPGRSPLKPFPVQTTPTQSAPCTDAQLVDYAASLDCVHCGLCLRTCPTYELTGRESASPRGRIHMMRSVAEGELKPDAAFIDELDLCLLCRHCESACPSGVNFAAMLEHTRARLLDSSERSWLVRRALGLGLGRVLPSPRWIAFLAGALRFLQRLGLVQLASRLPGKVGQAAAACPPVPPARERRALPRHTPALGQRRGSVSVLEGCIMPPLLGRVNRATVAVLAAAGREVHCPRGASCCGSLHAHNGDLQGARELARRLIDKHSGLLGDDGELLPIVTNSAGCSSHMKHYGALLADDADWAERAAVFGKQVFDFSEYLVRFAFDDLRPALGPLEVAQPICWDDPCHLCHGQGIRDEPRALLDALSIERVELKESESCCGSAGLYSVLRPLDSRAILAPRLAALKATGARTLVSANPGCQLQWSGGLRQTGSEVEVLHIAELLERALAHGRESGE
;
A
#
# COMPACT_ATOMS: atom_id res chain seq x y z
N MET A 1 19.82 -44.97 -45.30
CA MET A 1 21.25 -45.28 -45.52
C MET A 1 22.08 -44.44 -44.56
N SER A 2 22.44 -44.99 -43.42
CA SER A 2 23.75 -44.71 -42.79
C SER A 2 24.72 -45.81 -43.29
N PRO A 3 26.03 -45.90 -42.95
CA PRO A 3 26.80 -45.13 -41.94
C PRO A 3 28.31 -44.89 -42.28
N GLY A 4 29.04 -44.27 -41.34
CA GLY A 4 30.50 -44.36 -41.21
C GLY A 4 30.98 -43.41 -40.09
N ALA A 5 31.05 -43.81 -38.81
CA ALA A 5 32.04 -44.68 -38.13
C ALA A 5 33.41 -43.99 -37.89
N ILE A 6 34.16 -44.10 -36.78
CA ILE A 6 34.11 -44.85 -35.50
C ILE A 6 35.31 -44.37 -34.62
N CYS A 7 35.13 -44.30 -33.28
CA CYS A 7 36.03 -44.54 -32.11
C CYS A 7 37.48 -43.97 -31.99
N LYS A 8 38.14 -43.81 -30.82
CA LYS A 8 38.18 -44.48 -29.47
C LYS A 8 38.91 -43.49 -28.50
N ALA A 9 38.51 -43.23 -27.25
CA ALA A 9 38.56 -44.02 -25.98
C ALA A 9 39.85 -43.88 -25.13
N GLY A 10 39.66 -43.63 -23.81
CA GLY A 10 40.63 -43.80 -22.70
C GLY A 10 40.21 -42.99 -21.45
N ARG A 11 39.33 -43.47 -20.55
CA ARG A 11 39.52 -44.33 -19.34
C ARG A 11 40.63 -43.91 -18.36
N THR A 12 40.21 -43.50 -17.14
CA THR A 12 40.61 -43.98 -15.78
C THR A 12 39.72 -43.26 -14.74
N THR A 13 38.72 -43.85 -14.06
CA THR A 13 38.73 -44.63 -12.79
C THR A 13 39.56 -43.96 -11.66
N ARG A 14 39.06 -43.61 -10.46
CA ARG A 14 38.43 -44.48 -9.42
C ARG A 14 37.93 -43.67 -8.19
N ARG A 15 36.78 -44.12 -7.62
CA ARG A 15 36.38 -44.32 -6.18
C ARG A 15 36.50 -43.16 -5.16
N ARG A 16 35.40 -42.70 -4.54
CA ARG A 16 34.62 -43.26 -3.38
C ARG A 16 35.45 -43.50 -2.10
N GLY A 17 35.09 -42.80 -1.03
CA GLY A 17 35.36 -43.19 0.37
C GLY A 17 35.31 -42.04 1.39
N SER A 18 34.18 -41.87 2.08
CA SER A 18 34.14 -41.57 3.53
C SER A 18 34.07 -42.93 4.24
N PRO A 19 34.58 -43.12 5.48
CA PRO A 19 33.92 -42.58 6.68
C PRO A 19 34.82 -42.27 7.92
N ASP A 20 34.20 -41.59 8.88
CA ASP A 20 34.31 -41.66 10.35
C ASP A 20 35.62 -41.46 11.16
N ALA A 21 35.49 -40.47 12.06
CA ALA A 21 35.74 -40.52 13.52
C ALA A 21 37.15 -40.83 14.08
N LEU A 22 37.69 -39.88 14.88
CA LEU A 22 37.86 -40.00 16.35
C LEU A 22 38.89 -38.99 16.90
N ARG A 23 38.55 -38.41 18.06
CA ARG A 23 39.40 -37.93 19.19
C ARG A 23 40.38 -36.80 18.85
N GLY A 24 40.34 -35.61 19.44
CA GLY A 24 40.05 -35.26 20.83
C GLY A 24 41.32 -34.63 21.42
N ILE A 25 41.25 -33.38 21.91
CA ILE A 25 42.00 -32.84 23.06
C ILE A 25 41.36 -31.49 23.40
N ALA A 26 40.75 -31.46 24.58
CA ALA A 26 40.35 -30.26 25.29
C ALA A 26 41.57 -29.64 25.98
N ARG A 27 41.66 -28.30 26.04
CA ARG A 27 42.31 -27.59 27.16
C ARG A 27 41.57 -26.30 27.49
N SER A 28 40.89 -26.37 28.63
CA SER A 28 40.48 -25.28 29.49
C SER A 28 41.66 -24.42 29.96
N ARG A 29 41.43 -23.11 30.16
CA ARG A 29 42.11 -22.32 31.21
C ARG A 29 41.49 -20.92 31.36
N ALA A 30 40.86 -20.73 32.52
CA ALA A 30 40.75 -19.48 33.29
C ALA A 30 40.74 -19.92 34.78
N PRO A 31 40.85 -19.05 35.80
CA PRO A 31 41.20 -17.61 35.84
C PRO A 31 42.24 -17.27 36.95
N ARG A 32 42.73 -16.01 37.03
CA ARG A 32 42.97 -15.24 38.29
C ARG A 32 43.57 -13.84 38.04
N GLY A 33 43.13 -12.86 38.83
CA GLY A 33 43.79 -11.56 39.09
C GLY A 33 42.92 -10.32 38.80
N GLN A 34 41.88 -10.03 39.60
CA GLN A 34 41.85 -8.97 40.63
C GLN A 34 42.50 -7.62 40.24
N LEU A 35 41.68 -6.59 39.98
CA LEU A 35 42.02 -5.20 40.30
C LEU A 35 40.76 -4.42 40.76
N ARG A 36 41.01 -3.51 41.70
CA ARG A 36 40.12 -2.94 42.73
C ARG A 36 39.10 -1.93 42.21
N ARG A 37 37.95 -1.89 42.92
CA ARG A 37 36.93 -0.84 42.92
C ARG A 37 37.48 0.48 43.47
N VAL A 38 37.15 1.59 42.81
CA VAL A 38 37.17 2.95 43.39
C VAL A 38 35.84 3.61 43.06
N ALA A 39 35.10 4.00 44.09
CA ALA A 39 33.89 4.81 44.02
C ALA A 39 34.25 6.30 44.17
N PRO A 40 33.38 7.21 43.69
CA PRO A 40 33.25 8.49 44.38
C PRO A 40 31.80 8.83 44.73
N ARG A 41 31.57 8.91 46.05
CA ARG A 41 30.88 9.95 46.83
C ARG A 41 29.74 10.74 46.18
N LEU A 42 28.55 10.54 46.74
CA LEU A 42 27.48 11.54 46.89
C LEU A 42 27.95 12.69 47.80
N PRO A 43 27.33 13.89 47.66
CA PRO A 43 26.94 14.66 48.84
C PRO A 43 25.44 14.95 48.85
N ALA A 44 24.92 15.04 50.06
CA ALA A 44 23.52 15.20 50.40
C ALA A 44 23.20 16.63 50.87
N GLN A 45 21.89 16.95 50.82
CA GLN A 45 21.12 17.91 51.63
C GLN A 45 20.95 19.39 51.18
N SER A 46 19.67 19.78 51.24
CA SER A 46 18.91 21.03 50.96
C SER A 46 19.13 22.18 51.99
N PRO A 47 18.31 23.26 52.17
CA PRO A 47 17.16 23.85 51.40
C PRO A 47 17.17 25.42 51.31
N ARG A 48 16.09 26.01 50.75
CA ARG A 48 15.54 27.40 50.89
C ARG A 48 15.83 28.41 49.76
N GLY A 49 14.77 29.13 49.33
CA GLY A 49 14.89 30.49 48.81
C GLY A 49 13.81 30.93 47.80
N ARG A 50 12.90 31.81 48.23
CA ARG A 50 11.83 32.49 47.48
C ARG A 50 12.37 33.42 46.37
N LEU A 51 11.50 33.77 45.41
CA LEU A 51 11.13 35.15 44.93
C LEU A 51 10.45 35.01 43.55
N ARG A 52 9.13 35.16 43.43
CA ARG A 52 8.34 36.37 43.16
C ARG A 52 8.76 37.19 41.93
N SER A 53 7.75 37.45 41.10
CA SER A 53 7.66 38.26 39.88
C SER A 53 8.28 39.66 39.97
N PRO A 54 8.29 40.36 38.82
CA PRO A 54 7.65 41.67 38.80
C PRO A 54 6.60 41.80 37.70
N ALA A 55 5.50 42.43 38.08
CA ALA A 55 4.46 42.97 37.21
C ALA A 55 4.58 44.50 37.18
N GLY A 56 4.01 45.09 36.12
CA GLY A 56 3.63 46.51 36.03
C GLY A 56 4.58 47.33 35.16
N LEU A 57 4.14 48.34 34.41
CA LEU A 57 2.93 49.20 34.45
C LEU A 57 3.27 50.29 33.38
N LEU A 58 2.47 50.69 32.39
CA LEU A 58 1.35 51.66 32.44
C LEU A 58 1.00 52.18 31.01
N ARG A 59 -0.32 52.35 30.77
CA ARG A 59 -1.08 53.47 30.11
C ARG A 59 -0.93 53.81 28.61
N GLY A 60 -2.10 53.92 27.94
CA GLY A 60 -2.38 54.52 26.61
C GLY A 60 -2.38 56.08 26.61
N PRO A 61 -3.16 56.85 25.79
CA PRO A 61 -4.30 56.52 24.90
C PRO A 61 -4.38 57.27 23.51
N GLY A 62 -5.44 57.01 22.71
CA GLY A 62 -6.06 57.89 21.66
C GLY A 62 -5.26 58.17 20.37
N SER A 63 -5.79 58.58 19.20
CA SER A 63 -7.12 58.79 18.60
C SER A 63 -6.90 59.36 17.18
N GLY A 64 -7.76 59.04 16.19
CA GLY A 64 -7.92 59.76 14.88
C GLY A 64 -6.85 59.46 13.80
N GLU A 65 -7.11 59.46 12.49
CA GLU A 65 -8.27 59.80 11.66
C GLU A 65 -8.01 59.32 10.21
N ASN A 66 -9.09 58.96 9.50
CA ASN A 66 -9.37 59.19 8.07
C ASN A 66 -8.41 58.71 6.94
N HIS A 67 -8.88 57.76 6.12
CA HIS A 67 -9.52 58.09 4.83
C HIS A 67 -10.11 56.85 4.13
N ASN A 68 -11.39 56.97 3.79
CA ASN A 68 -12.11 56.20 2.78
C ASN A 68 -11.93 56.91 1.42
N PRO A 69 -12.12 56.22 0.28
CA PRO A 69 -13.39 56.48 -0.39
C PRO A 69 -14.10 55.23 -0.95
N ALA A 70 -15.40 55.22 -0.66
CA ALA A 70 -16.54 54.73 -1.43
C ALA A 70 -16.43 55.11 -2.94
N ARG A 71 -17.14 54.56 -3.94
CA ARG A 71 -18.43 53.83 -4.06
C ARG A 71 -18.63 53.51 -5.56
N GLY A 72 -19.54 52.58 -5.85
CA GLY A 72 -20.35 52.53 -7.09
C GLY A 72 -20.09 51.29 -7.94
N GLY A 73 -21.07 50.53 -8.42
CA GLY A 73 -22.53 50.56 -8.37
C GLY A 73 -23.03 49.23 -8.98
N ALA A 74 -24.01 48.59 -8.37
CA ALA A 74 -25.35 48.36 -8.94
C ALA A 74 -25.40 47.69 -10.34
N GLY A 75 -26.02 46.50 -10.38
CA GLY A 75 -26.40 45.85 -11.63
C GLY A 75 -26.95 44.44 -11.41
N GLY A 76 -28.17 44.33 -10.87
CA GLY A 76 -28.92 43.08 -10.86
C GLY A 76 -29.58 42.82 -12.20
N PHE A 77 -29.69 41.55 -12.59
CA PHE A 77 -30.73 41.07 -13.51
C PHE A 77 -31.15 39.66 -13.11
N GLY A 78 -32.45 39.52 -12.83
CA GLY A 78 -33.13 38.26 -12.59
C GLY A 78 -33.44 37.49 -13.90
N PRO A 79 -34.17 36.37 -13.79
CA PRO A 79 -34.26 35.33 -14.80
C PRO A 79 -35.32 35.61 -15.87
N ARG A 80 -35.15 35.05 -17.06
CA ARG A 80 -36.20 35.00 -18.09
C ARG A 80 -36.45 33.58 -18.60
N ALA A 81 -37.73 33.28 -18.74
CA ALA A 81 -38.32 32.03 -19.12
C ALA A 81 -38.68 31.98 -20.63
N GLU A 82 -38.99 30.75 -21.05
CA GLU A 82 -39.92 30.31 -22.11
C GLU A 82 -39.56 30.35 -23.62
N ARG A 83 -39.92 29.20 -24.24
CA ARG A 83 -40.52 28.90 -25.56
C ARG A 83 -39.66 27.93 -26.39
N ARG A 84 -40.16 26.94 -27.13
CA ARG A 84 -41.50 26.36 -27.41
C ARG A 84 -41.31 25.02 -28.15
N HIS A 85 -42.36 24.19 -28.12
CA HIS A 85 -42.59 22.95 -28.88
C HIS A 85 -42.44 23.03 -30.40
N HIS A 86 -42.02 21.91 -31.01
CA HIS A 86 -42.55 21.20 -32.20
C HIS A 86 -41.93 19.78 -32.13
N GLY A 87 -42.52 18.62 -32.43
CA GLY A 87 -43.69 18.17 -33.18
C GLY A 87 -43.29 16.81 -33.80
N ARG A 88 -43.89 15.70 -33.36
CA ARG A 88 -43.82 14.33 -33.94
C ARG A 88 -44.42 14.32 -35.37
N PRO A 89 -44.28 13.28 -36.23
CA PRO A 89 -44.46 11.82 -35.99
C PRO A 89 -43.40 10.94 -36.71
N GLY A 90 -43.29 9.61 -36.67
CA GLY A 90 -44.09 8.45 -36.26
C GLY A 90 -43.76 7.30 -37.24
N ALA A 91 -43.61 6.06 -36.77
CA ALA A 91 -43.89 4.80 -37.50
C ALA A 91 -43.28 3.57 -36.80
N ALA A 92 -44.12 2.54 -36.61
CA ALA A 92 -43.75 1.16 -36.32
C ALA A 92 -44.30 0.26 -37.45
N PRO A 93 -43.80 -0.98 -37.61
CA PRO A 93 -44.68 -2.17 -37.62
C PRO A 93 -44.07 -3.34 -36.78
N ALA A 94 -44.85 -4.13 -36.01
CA ALA A 94 -45.57 -5.38 -36.35
C ALA A 94 -44.66 -6.48 -36.96
N GLY A 95 -44.62 -7.76 -36.59
CA GLY A 95 -45.40 -8.67 -35.72
C GLY A 95 -45.29 -10.09 -36.34
N CYS A 96 -45.02 -11.16 -35.57
CA CYS A 96 -44.96 -12.56 -36.07
C CYS A 96 -45.82 -13.51 -35.21
N ALA A 97 -46.61 -14.35 -35.89
CA ALA A 97 -47.37 -15.53 -35.47
C ALA A 97 -46.53 -16.82 -35.68
N ASP A 98 -46.89 -18.06 -35.35
CA ASP A 98 -47.51 -18.79 -34.22
C ASP A 98 -47.33 -20.32 -34.52
N SER A 99 -47.76 -21.24 -33.63
CA SER A 99 -47.89 -22.73 -33.75
C SER A 99 -46.70 -23.63 -33.29
N SER A 100 -46.81 -24.82 -32.65
CA SER A 100 -47.89 -25.64 -32.03
C SER A 100 -47.32 -26.92 -31.33
N HIS A 101 -47.89 -27.35 -30.17
CA HIS A 101 -48.19 -28.70 -29.57
C HIS A 101 -47.29 -29.98 -29.78
N THR A 102 -46.66 -30.65 -28.76
CA THR A 102 -47.04 -31.68 -27.69
C THR A 102 -47.28 -33.16 -28.15
N PRO A 103 -47.24 -34.27 -27.33
CA PRO A 103 -46.65 -34.60 -25.97
C PRO A 103 -46.08 -36.07 -25.74
N GLY A 104 -45.58 -36.38 -24.52
CA GLY A 104 -45.53 -37.72 -23.83
C GLY A 104 -44.22 -38.52 -23.94
N CYS A 105 -43.68 -39.30 -22.97
CA CYS A 105 -44.17 -39.90 -21.72
C CYS A 105 -42.96 -40.36 -20.83
N ALA A 106 -43.23 -40.66 -19.55
CA ALA A 106 -42.30 -40.95 -18.44
C ALA A 106 -41.55 -42.30 -18.47
N LEU A 107 -40.41 -42.40 -17.75
CA LEU A 107 -39.97 -43.49 -16.82
C LEU A 107 -38.48 -43.33 -16.40
N GLU A 108 -38.18 -43.42 -15.09
CA GLU A 108 -36.84 -43.63 -14.47
C GLU A 108 -36.66 -45.13 -14.11
N PRO A 109 -35.49 -45.65 -13.61
CA PRO A 109 -34.17 -45.06 -13.30
C PRO A 109 -32.93 -45.89 -13.78
N ALA A 110 -31.72 -45.35 -13.51
CA ALA A 110 -30.44 -46.04 -13.17
C ALA A 110 -29.23 -45.97 -14.15
N TRP A 111 -28.19 -45.28 -13.64
CA TRP A 111 -26.73 -45.56 -13.63
C TRP A 111 -25.93 -45.84 -14.94
N CYS A 112 -24.89 -45.01 -15.10
CA CYS A 112 -23.58 -45.22 -15.75
C CYS A 112 -23.41 -45.11 -17.29
N ALA A 113 -22.56 -44.12 -17.63
CA ALA A 113 -21.46 -44.14 -18.62
C ALA A 113 -21.67 -43.58 -20.05
N ALA A 114 -20.73 -42.68 -20.38
CA ALA A 114 -20.10 -42.43 -21.68
C ALA A 114 -20.81 -41.59 -22.77
N ALA A 115 -20.27 -40.37 -22.95
CA ALA A 115 -19.88 -39.72 -24.21
C ALA A 115 -20.79 -39.78 -25.46
N CYS A 116 -21.37 -38.64 -25.84
CA CYS A 116 -21.35 -38.07 -27.20
C CYS A 116 -22.04 -36.69 -27.22
N PRO A 117 -21.49 -35.63 -27.86
CA PRO A 117 -22.15 -34.34 -27.99
C PRO A 117 -22.74 -34.15 -29.39
N GLN A 118 -24.07 -34.14 -29.52
CA GLN A 118 -24.83 -33.57 -30.65
C GLN A 118 -26.33 -33.46 -30.27
N CYS A 119 -27.00 -32.40 -30.74
CA CYS A 119 -28.45 -32.07 -30.67
C CYS A 119 -28.94 -31.32 -29.40
N THR A 120 -28.97 -29.97 -29.41
CA THR A 120 -30.10 -29.04 -29.74
C THR A 120 -31.23 -29.02 -28.69
N GLU A 121 -31.44 -27.94 -27.91
CA GLU A 121 -32.24 -26.72 -28.21
C GLU A 121 -33.78 -26.93 -28.11
N ARG A 122 -34.50 -25.97 -27.49
CA ARG A 122 -35.99 -25.85 -27.25
C ARG A 122 -36.51 -26.55 -25.98
N LEU A 123 -37.39 -26.03 -25.13
CA LEU A 123 -38.33 -24.90 -25.02
C LEU A 123 -38.41 -24.54 -23.49
N HIS A 124 -38.94 -23.44 -22.95
CA HIS A 124 -40.21 -22.75 -23.20
C HIS A 124 -40.19 -21.33 -22.60
N ARG A 125 -40.67 -20.36 -23.39
CA ARG A 125 -41.32 -19.12 -22.93
C ARG A 125 -42.82 -19.36 -22.78
N ARG A 126 -43.45 -18.39 -22.10
CA ARG A 126 -44.89 -18.07 -21.92
C ARG A 126 -45.51 -18.69 -20.67
N ALA A 127 -46.32 -17.99 -19.89
CA ALA A 127 -46.95 -16.67 -19.98
C ALA A 127 -47.34 -16.28 -18.54
N CYS A 128 -47.06 -15.06 -18.07
CA CYS A 128 -47.81 -13.82 -18.24
C CYS A 128 -49.15 -13.77 -17.48
N LEU A 129 -49.39 -12.57 -16.91
CA LEU A 129 -50.65 -11.96 -16.48
C LEU A 129 -51.10 -12.35 -15.06
N GLY A 130 -51.42 -11.43 -14.16
CA GLY A 130 -51.57 -9.97 -14.27
C GLY A 130 -52.07 -9.36 -12.96
N ALA A 131 -52.44 -8.07 -13.04
CA ALA A 131 -53.11 -7.21 -12.06
C ALA A 131 -52.26 -6.78 -10.84
N ASP A 132 -51.85 -5.50 -10.76
CA ASP A 132 -52.62 -4.37 -10.18
C ASP A 132 -53.07 -4.63 -8.75
N GLU A 133 -52.44 -3.96 -7.78
CA GLU A 133 -53.11 -3.00 -6.90
C GLU A 133 -52.14 -2.36 -5.90
N THR A 134 -52.33 -1.05 -5.74
CA THR A 134 -51.79 -0.18 -4.69
C THR A 134 -52.23 -0.61 -3.30
N LEU A 135 -51.38 -0.49 -2.26
CA LEU A 135 -51.68 0.28 -1.05
C LEU A 135 -50.60 0.16 0.04
N GLU A 136 -50.53 1.26 0.78
CA GLU A 136 -49.66 1.60 1.89
C GLU A 136 -49.89 0.75 3.15
N GLY A 137 -48.86 0.67 4.00
CA GLY A 137 -49.08 0.84 5.44
C GLY A 137 -48.69 -0.29 6.39
N SER A 138 -47.77 0.06 7.30
CA SER A 138 -47.82 -0.26 8.75
C SER A 138 -47.60 -1.72 9.19
N LEU A 139 -46.38 -2.08 9.60
CA LEU A 139 -45.86 -2.07 10.99
C LEU A 139 -46.35 -3.21 11.92
N ARG A 140 -45.36 -4.05 12.26
CA ARG A 140 -45.09 -4.77 13.53
C ARG A 140 -45.93 -6.02 13.87
N SER A 141 -45.26 -7.18 13.86
CA SER A 141 -44.83 -7.88 15.09
C SER A 141 -44.06 -9.17 14.74
N ASN A 142 -42.94 -9.38 15.45
CA ASN A 142 -42.14 -10.61 15.47
C ASN A 142 -42.73 -11.56 16.55
N PRO A 143 -42.56 -12.89 16.48
CA PRO A 143 -41.30 -13.53 16.90
C PRO A 143 -40.84 -14.77 16.10
N ASP A 144 -39.54 -15.08 16.25
CA ASP A 144 -38.66 -16.22 15.85
C ASP A 144 -39.30 -17.64 15.76
N PRO A 145 -38.62 -18.70 15.22
CA PRO A 145 -37.24 -18.83 14.68
C PRO A 145 -37.08 -19.66 13.37
N GLY A 146 -35.90 -19.61 12.75
CA GLY A 146 -35.37 -20.69 11.88
C GLY A 146 -35.46 -20.49 10.37
N LEU A 147 -34.40 -19.97 9.75
CA LEU A 147 -34.18 -20.09 8.30
C LEU A 147 -32.69 -20.26 7.97
N GLU A 148 -32.34 -21.48 7.61
CA GLU A 148 -31.10 -21.82 6.90
C GLU A 148 -31.17 -21.29 5.46
N ARG A 149 -30.07 -20.69 4.99
CA ARG A 149 -29.89 -20.19 3.62
C ARG A 149 -29.12 -21.22 2.78
N PRO A 150 -29.62 -21.70 1.63
CA PRO A 150 -28.83 -22.56 0.75
C PRO A 150 -27.94 -21.77 -0.24
N GLY A 151 -26.65 -22.08 -0.15
CA GLY A 151 -25.64 -22.30 -1.20
C GLY A 151 -25.73 -21.59 -2.56
N ARG A 152 -24.75 -20.71 -2.81
CA ARG A 152 -24.31 -20.30 -4.15
C ARG A 152 -23.51 -21.43 -4.81
N SER A 153 -23.90 -21.85 -6.01
CA SER A 153 -23.13 -22.77 -6.85
C SER A 153 -22.12 -22.01 -7.73
N PRO A 154 -20.96 -22.62 -8.08
CA PRO A 154 -19.78 -21.92 -8.60
C PRO A 154 -19.84 -21.62 -10.11
N LEU A 155 -19.29 -20.46 -10.48
CA LEU A 155 -19.04 -20.02 -11.86
C LEU A 155 -18.03 -20.95 -12.55
N LYS A 156 -18.39 -21.48 -13.72
CA LYS A 156 -17.48 -22.28 -14.57
C LYS A 156 -16.54 -21.38 -15.39
N PRO A 157 -15.29 -21.82 -15.66
CA PRO A 157 -14.29 -21.07 -16.42
C PRO A 157 -14.51 -21.13 -17.95
N PHE A 158 -14.23 -20.02 -18.63
CA PHE A 158 -14.17 -19.93 -20.09
C PHE A 158 -12.87 -20.53 -20.64
N PRO A 159 -12.88 -21.32 -21.74
CA PRO A 159 -11.67 -21.86 -22.34
C PRO A 159 -11.02 -20.82 -23.27
N VAL A 160 -9.76 -20.48 -22.99
CA VAL A 160 -8.90 -19.68 -23.87
C VAL A 160 -8.21 -20.63 -24.86
N GLN A 161 -8.46 -20.46 -26.15
CA GLN A 161 -7.69 -21.12 -27.21
C GLN A 161 -6.42 -20.30 -27.48
N THR A 162 -5.26 -20.92 -27.29
CA THR A 162 -3.95 -20.37 -27.70
C THR A 162 -3.54 -21.01 -29.02
N THR A 163 -3.20 -20.19 -30.01
CA THR A 163 -2.36 -20.61 -31.12
C THR A 163 -1.26 -19.57 -31.33
N PRO A 164 0.03 -19.95 -31.30
CA PRO A 164 1.13 -19.00 -31.41
C PRO A 164 1.39 -18.71 -32.89
N THR A 165 1.34 -17.42 -33.27
CA THR A 165 1.82 -16.99 -34.59
C THR A 165 3.01 -16.06 -34.41
N GLN A 166 4.01 -16.32 -35.24
CA GLN A 166 5.39 -15.90 -35.16
C GLN A 166 5.60 -14.39 -35.39
N SER A 167 6.76 -13.94 -34.91
CA SER A 167 7.29 -12.58 -34.74
C SER A 167 7.35 -11.67 -35.97
N ALA A 168 6.97 -10.40 -35.76
CA ALA A 168 7.29 -9.23 -36.60
C ALA A 168 7.46 -7.97 -35.70
N PRO A 169 8.09 -6.87 -36.16
CA PRO A 169 8.76 -5.86 -35.32
C PRO A 169 7.81 -4.96 -34.52
N CYS A 170 8.29 -4.41 -33.41
CA CYS A 170 7.55 -3.61 -32.43
C CYS A 170 6.64 -2.53 -33.06
N THR A 171 5.33 -2.76 -33.03
CA THR A 171 4.28 -1.76 -33.26
C THR A 171 3.81 -1.17 -31.93
N ASP A 172 3.44 0.11 -31.92
CA ASP A 172 2.83 0.85 -30.79
C ASP A 172 1.64 0.14 -30.10
N ALA A 173 1.05 -0.87 -30.76
CA ALA A 173 0.01 -1.76 -30.25
C ALA A 173 0.36 -2.55 -28.96
N GLN A 174 1.61 -2.53 -28.48
CA GLN A 174 2.03 -3.18 -27.23
C GLN A 174 2.37 -2.22 -26.08
N LEU A 175 2.23 -0.90 -26.29
CA LEU A 175 2.52 0.10 -25.25
C LEU A 175 1.57 -0.03 -24.05
N VAL A 176 0.32 -0.40 -24.34
CA VAL A 176 -0.80 -0.46 -23.40
C VAL A 176 -1.47 -1.82 -23.54
N ASP A 177 -2.00 -2.35 -22.44
CA ASP A 177 -2.95 -3.46 -22.51
C ASP A 177 -4.27 -2.95 -23.12
N TYR A 178 -4.37 -3.04 -24.45
CA TYR A 178 -5.50 -2.49 -25.20
C TYR A 178 -6.81 -3.13 -24.76
N ALA A 179 -6.83 -4.45 -24.52
CA ALA A 179 -8.04 -5.15 -24.09
C ALA A 179 -8.52 -4.63 -22.73
N ALA A 180 -7.61 -4.50 -21.74
CA ALA A 180 -7.96 -3.94 -20.44
C ALA A 180 -8.44 -2.47 -20.52
N SER A 181 -8.03 -1.73 -21.55
CA SER A 181 -8.50 -0.35 -21.76
C SER A 181 -9.97 -0.25 -22.14
N LEU A 182 -10.53 -1.31 -22.75
CA LEU A 182 -11.92 -1.36 -23.20
C LEU A 182 -12.91 -1.56 -22.05
N ASP A 183 -12.45 -2.04 -20.89
CA ASP A 183 -13.28 -2.20 -19.69
C ASP A 183 -13.79 -0.84 -19.15
N CYS A 184 -13.09 0.25 -19.48
CA CYS A 184 -13.47 1.59 -19.08
C CYS A 184 -14.63 2.12 -19.94
N VAL A 185 -15.83 2.17 -19.35
CA VAL A 185 -17.03 2.77 -19.96
C VAL A 185 -17.07 4.30 -19.88
N HIS A 186 -15.98 4.94 -19.43
CA HIS A 186 -15.82 6.39 -19.35
C HIS A 186 -16.90 7.15 -18.54
N CYS A 187 -17.52 6.52 -17.53
CA CYS A 187 -18.67 7.09 -16.78
C CYS A 187 -18.34 8.29 -15.87
N GLY A 188 -17.08 8.47 -15.44
CA GLY A 188 -16.65 9.63 -14.65
C GLY A 188 -16.69 9.47 -13.12
N LEU A 189 -17.08 8.31 -12.57
CA LEU A 189 -17.09 8.09 -11.11
C LEU A 189 -15.71 8.25 -10.47
N CYS A 190 -14.65 7.90 -11.21
CA CYS A 190 -13.26 8.05 -10.77
C CYS A 190 -12.78 9.51 -10.65
N LEU A 191 -13.51 10.49 -11.18
CA LEU A 191 -13.09 11.90 -11.18
C LEU A 191 -13.09 12.48 -9.78
N ARG A 192 -14.15 12.20 -9.01
CA ARG A 192 -14.35 12.74 -7.65
C ARG A 192 -13.42 12.16 -6.60
N THR A 193 -12.70 11.09 -6.93
CA THR A 193 -11.80 10.41 -6.00
C THR A 193 -10.33 10.53 -6.41
N CYS A 194 -10.06 11.13 -7.57
CA CYS A 194 -8.71 11.23 -8.10
C CYS A 194 -8.03 12.52 -7.61
N PRO A 195 -7.00 12.44 -6.75
CA PRO A 195 -6.35 13.64 -6.19
C PRO A 195 -5.68 14.51 -7.26
N THR A 196 -5.24 13.94 -8.38
CA THR A 196 -4.61 14.71 -9.47
C THR A 196 -5.63 15.42 -10.34
N TYR A 197 -6.83 14.85 -10.48
CA TYR A 197 -7.93 15.54 -11.14
C TYR A 197 -8.45 16.69 -10.28
N GLU A 198 -8.62 16.47 -8.97
CA GLU A 198 -8.99 17.54 -8.04
C GLU A 198 -7.98 18.68 -8.03
N LEU A 199 -6.68 18.36 -8.11
CA LEU A 199 -5.62 19.35 -8.17
C LEU A 199 -5.63 20.17 -9.47
N THR A 200 -5.84 19.53 -10.61
CA THR A 200 -5.59 20.14 -11.92
C THR A 200 -6.85 20.57 -12.68
N GLY A 201 -8.00 19.96 -12.39
CA GLY A 201 -9.23 20.07 -13.18
C GLY A 201 -9.13 19.51 -14.61
N ARG A 202 -7.99 18.91 -15.01
CA ARG A 202 -7.77 18.40 -16.36
C ARG A 202 -8.21 16.96 -16.46
N GLU A 203 -9.07 16.65 -17.44
CA GLU A 203 -9.52 15.28 -17.69
C GLU A 203 -8.34 14.34 -17.99
N SER A 204 -7.29 14.80 -18.69
CA SER A 204 -6.04 14.04 -18.92
C SER A 204 -5.36 13.59 -17.63
N ALA A 205 -5.52 14.35 -16.55
CA ALA A 205 -4.98 14.03 -15.22
C ALA A 205 -5.94 13.13 -14.40
N SER A 206 -7.03 12.65 -14.98
CA SER A 206 -7.96 11.72 -14.35
C SER A 206 -7.62 10.26 -14.69
N PRO A 207 -8.15 9.26 -13.96
CA PRO A 207 -7.91 7.85 -14.26
C PRO A 207 -8.51 7.47 -15.62
N ARG A 208 -9.77 7.84 -15.89
CA ARG A 208 -10.43 7.55 -17.18
C ARG A 208 -9.78 8.31 -18.34
N GLY A 209 -9.35 9.55 -18.12
CA GLY A 209 -8.67 10.32 -19.14
C GLY A 209 -7.30 9.73 -19.48
N ARG A 210 -6.56 9.22 -18.48
CA ARG A 210 -5.33 8.44 -18.74
C ARG A 210 -5.61 7.16 -19.50
N ILE A 211 -6.65 6.42 -19.17
CA ILE A 211 -7.04 5.22 -19.93
C ILE A 211 -7.34 5.60 -21.38
N HIS A 212 -8.09 6.67 -21.60
CA HIS A 212 -8.38 7.17 -22.93
C HIS A 212 -7.10 7.58 -23.68
N MET A 213 -6.19 8.34 -23.05
CA MET A 213 -4.91 8.69 -23.67
C MET A 213 -4.07 7.46 -24.01
N MET A 214 -3.97 6.50 -23.08
CA MET A 214 -3.27 5.23 -23.30
C MET A 214 -3.86 4.48 -24.50
N ARG A 215 -5.19 4.40 -24.57
CA ARG A 215 -5.91 3.80 -25.70
C ARG A 215 -5.65 4.54 -27.01
N SER A 216 -5.72 5.86 -27.04
CA SER A 216 -5.46 6.68 -28.24
C SER A 216 -4.03 6.52 -28.75
N VAL A 217 -3.04 6.27 -27.89
CA VAL A 217 -1.69 5.92 -28.34
C VAL A 217 -1.68 4.54 -28.99
N ALA A 218 -2.36 3.55 -28.39
CA ALA A 218 -2.45 2.21 -28.98
C ALA A 218 -3.19 2.20 -30.33
N GLU A 219 -4.14 3.12 -30.53
CA GLU A 219 -4.90 3.32 -31.78
C GLU A 219 -4.13 4.18 -32.81
N GLY A 220 -2.95 4.71 -32.45
CA GLY A 220 -2.12 5.56 -33.32
C GLY A 220 -2.65 7.00 -33.49
N GLU A 221 -3.64 7.40 -32.70
CA GLU A 221 -4.26 8.73 -32.72
C GLU A 221 -3.46 9.76 -31.90
N LEU A 222 -2.74 9.29 -30.88
CA LEU A 222 -1.92 10.11 -29.99
C LEU A 222 -0.47 9.63 -30.01
N LYS A 223 0.49 10.56 -30.00
CA LYS A 223 1.92 10.23 -29.86
C LYS A 223 2.31 10.22 -28.37
N PRO A 224 3.14 9.26 -27.92
CA PRO A 224 3.61 9.20 -26.54
C PRO A 224 4.74 10.21 -26.28
N ASP A 225 4.45 11.50 -26.46
CA ASP A 225 5.39 12.60 -26.27
C ASP A 225 5.65 12.94 -24.78
N ALA A 226 6.48 13.95 -24.53
CA ALA A 226 6.78 14.40 -23.18
C ALA A 226 5.54 14.83 -22.36
N ALA A 227 4.49 15.38 -22.99
CA ALA A 227 3.27 15.80 -22.31
C ALA A 227 2.43 14.58 -21.89
N PHE A 228 2.31 13.59 -22.78
CA PHE A 228 1.69 12.31 -22.44
C PHE A 228 2.40 11.63 -21.26
N ILE A 229 3.73 11.56 -21.29
CA ILE A 229 4.52 10.99 -20.20
C ILE A 229 4.31 11.76 -18.90
N ASP A 230 4.29 13.10 -18.94
CA ASP A 230 4.09 13.90 -17.73
C ASP A 230 2.71 13.66 -17.09
N GLU A 231 1.65 13.52 -17.90
CA GLU A 231 0.31 13.24 -17.39
C GLU A 231 0.21 11.83 -16.78
N LEU A 232 0.89 10.83 -17.37
CA LEU A 232 1.02 9.51 -16.76
C LEU A 232 1.79 9.59 -15.45
N ASP A 233 2.95 10.26 -15.42
CA ASP A 233 3.82 10.43 -14.25
C ASP A 233 3.16 11.26 -13.13
N LEU A 234 2.15 12.07 -13.46
CA LEU A 234 1.36 12.80 -12.47
C LEU A 234 0.55 11.85 -11.57
N CYS A 235 0.22 10.63 -12.02
CA CYS A 235 -0.54 9.67 -11.23
C CYS A 235 0.25 9.12 -10.03
N LEU A 236 -0.41 9.04 -8.87
CA LEU A 236 0.18 8.53 -7.63
C LEU A 236 0.10 7.00 -7.47
N LEU A 237 -0.63 6.30 -8.36
CA LEU A 237 -0.94 4.87 -8.20
C LEU A 237 -1.58 4.53 -6.83
N CYS A 238 -2.45 5.41 -6.32
CA CYS A 238 -3.14 5.20 -5.04
C CYS A 238 -4.31 4.19 -5.12
N ARG A 239 -4.72 3.81 -6.34
CA ARG A 239 -5.77 2.81 -6.62
C ARG A 239 -7.19 3.15 -6.12
N HIS A 240 -7.43 4.34 -5.56
CA HIS A 240 -8.78 4.77 -5.17
C HIS A 240 -9.76 4.67 -6.34
N CYS A 241 -9.32 5.07 -7.54
CA CYS A 241 -10.13 4.97 -8.76
C CYS A 241 -10.62 3.55 -9.10
N GLU A 242 -9.89 2.50 -8.68
CA GLU A 242 -10.31 1.11 -8.90
C GLU A 242 -11.44 0.74 -7.95
N SER A 243 -11.36 1.13 -6.68
CA SER A 243 -12.45 0.92 -5.72
C SER A 243 -13.72 1.68 -6.10
N ALA A 244 -13.59 2.84 -6.74
CA ALA A 244 -14.72 3.63 -7.22
C ALA A 244 -15.28 3.14 -8.57
N CYS A 245 -14.61 2.20 -9.25
CA CYS A 245 -14.96 1.79 -10.59
C CYS A 245 -15.99 0.63 -10.57
N PRO A 246 -17.23 0.83 -11.06
CA PRO A 246 -18.21 -0.26 -11.12
C PRO A 246 -17.84 -1.33 -12.15
N SER A 247 -17.02 -0.97 -13.14
CA SER A 247 -16.54 -1.89 -14.18
C SER A 247 -15.33 -2.73 -13.73
N GLY A 248 -14.74 -2.44 -12.56
CA GLY A 248 -13.60 -3.21 -12.05
C GLY A 248 -12.30 -3.04 -12.86
N VAL A 249 -12.11 -1.89 -13.52
CA VAL A 249 -10.93 -1.64 -14.36
C VAL A 249 -9.64 -1.77 -13.54
N ASN A 250 -8.69 -2.58 -14.03
CA ASN A 250 -7.37 -2.76 -13.42
C ASN A 250 -6.40 -1.65 -13.88
N PHE A 251 -6.68 -0.42 -13.43
CA PHE A 251 -5.96 0.77 -13.86
C PHE A 251 -4.47 0.76 -13.47
N ALA A 252 -4.14 0.25 -12.29
CA ALA A 252 -2.77 0.24 -11.79
C ALA A 252 -1.85 -0.62 -12.65
N ALA A 253 -2.27 -1.85 -13.00
CA ALA A 253 -1.48 -2.73 -13.84
C ALA A 253 -1.22 -2.11 -15.23
N MET A 254 -2.26 -1.51 -15.82
CA MET A 254 -2.15 -0.82 -17.11
C MET A 254 -1.18 0.36 -17.05
N LEU A 255 -1.26 1.19 -16.00
CA LEU A 255 -0.38 2.33 -15.83
C LEU A 255 1.07 1.90 -15.56
N GLU A 256 1.31 0.87 -14.75
CA GLU A 256 2.64 0.33 -14.50
C GLU A 256 3.27 -0.24 -15.77
N HIS A 257 2.53 -1.01 -16.56
CA HIS A 257 2.99 -1.54 -17.85
C HIS A 257 3.34 -0.42 -18.82
N THR A 258 2.46 0.57 -18.94
CA THR A 258 2.68 1.72 -19.82
C THR A 258 3.91 2.52 -19.39
N ARG A 259 4.05 2.81 -18.09
CA ARG A 259 5.25 3.46 -17.53
C ARG A 259 6.52 2.66 -17.81
N ALA A 260 6.45 1.33 -17.74
CA ALA A 260 7.61 0.48 -17.99
C ALA A 260 8.11 0.55 -19.43
N ARG A 261 7.19 0.59 -20.39
CA ARG A 261 7.55 0.79 -21.80
C ARG A 261 8.11 2.19 -22.08
N LEU A 262 7.75 3.17 -21.26
CA LEU A 262 8.21 4.56 -21.39
C LEU A 262 9.41 4.91 -20.50
N LEU A 263 9.93 3.95 -19.73
CA LEU A 263 11.00 4.21 -18.74
C LEU A 263 12.27 4.78 -19.39
N ASP A 264 12.66 4.20 -20.53
CA ASP A 264 13.84 4.59 -21.31
C ASP A 264 13.53 5.50 -22.50
N SER A 265 12.30 6.03 -22.59
CA SER A 265 11.87 6.90 -23.69
C SER A 265 12.81 8.11 -23.88
N SER A 266 13.13 8.44 -25.14
CA SER A 266 13.92 9.61 -25.52
C SER A 266 13.28 10.92 -25.09
N GLU A 267 11.96 10.95 -24.98
CA GLU A 267 11.14 12.10 -24.55
C GLU A 267 11.41 12.50 -23.10
N ARG A 268 11.93 11.58 -22.27
CA ARG A 268 12.38 11.92 -20.92
C ARG A 268 13.72 12.66 -20.98
N SER A 269 13.93 13.59 -20.05
CA SER A 269 15.26 14.20 -19.89
C SER A 269 16.30 13.13 -19.52
N TRP A 270 17.49 13.22 -20.11
CA TRP A 270 18.58 12.27 -19.83
C TRP A 270 18.95 12.23 -18.33
N LEU A 271 18.88 13.39 -17.66
CA LEU A 271 19.15 13.52 -16.23
C LEU A 271 18.13 12.73 -15.41
N VAL A 272 16.86 12.79 -15.79
CA VAL A 272 15.77 12.06 -15.12
C VAL A 272 15.96 10.55 -15.31
N ARG A 273 16.25 10.09 -16.53
CA ARG A 273 16.54 8.66 -16.80
C ARG A 273 17.72 8.14 -15.98
N ARG A 274 18.78 8.95 -15.82
CA ARG A 274 19.95 8.57 -15.01
C ARG A 274 19.66 8.63 -13.52
N ALA A 275 18.94 9.62 -13.04
CA ALA A 275 18.54 9.69 -11.64
C ALA A 275 17.65 8.50 -11.24
N LEU A 276 16.64 8.18 -12.05
CA LEU A 276 15.77 7.01 -11.84
C LEU A 276 16.57 5.71 -11.92
N GLY A 277 17.38 5.51 -12.97
CA GLY A 277 18.19 4.31 -13.12
C GLY A 277 19.21 4.09 -11.99
N LEU A 278 19.84 5.15 -11.46
CA LEU A 278 20.74 5.05 -10.31
C LEU A 278 19.97 4.82 -9.01
N GLY A 279 18.88 5.56 -8.81
CA GLY A 279 18.04 5.49 -7.62
C GLY A 279 17.39 4.11 -7.45
N LEU A 280 16.63 3.69 -8.47
CA LEU A 280 15.96 2.39 -8.53
C LEU A 280 16.96 1.25 -8.69
N GLY A 281 17.97 1.36 -9.56
CA GLY A 281 18.88 0.23 -9.82
C GLY A 281 19.92 -0.03 -8.73
N ARG A 282 20.39 0.99 -7.99
CA ARG A 282 21.54 0.85 -7.07
C ARG A 282 21.27 1.32 -5.65
N VAL A 283 20.58 2.44 -5.46
CA VAL A 283 20.43 3.04 -4.13
C VAL A 283 19.33 2.33 -3.34
N LEU A 284 18.11 2.30 -3.86
CA LEU A 284 16.94 1.76 -3.17
C LEU A 284 17.03 0.23 -2.88
N PRO A 285 17.60 -0.60 -3.77
CA PRO A 285 17.79 -2.02 -3.50
C PRO A 285 18.87 -2.31 -2.46
N SER A 286 19.75 -1.34 -2.15
CA SER A 286 20.94 -1.56 -1.33
C SER A 286 20.77 -0.98 0.08
N PRO A 287 20.56 -1.81 1.11
CA PRO A 287 20.47 -1.35 2.49
C PRO A 287 21.71 -0.58 2.96
N ARG A 288 22.89 -0.93 2.41
CA ARG A 288 24.16 -0.25 2.72
C ARG A 288 24.16 1.20 2.24
N TRP A 289 23.68 1.44 1.01
CA TRP A 289 23.59 2.80 0.47
C TRP A 289 22.56 3.64 1.22
N ILE A 290 21.37 3.10 1.50
CA ILE A 290 20.36 3.84 2.25
C ILE A 290 20.86 4.16 3.67
N ALA A 291 21.50 3.21 4.35
CA ALA A 291 22.07 3.43 5.68
C ALA A 291 23.18 4.49 5.66
N PHE A 292 24.03 4.49 4.63
CA PHE A 292 25.07 5.51 4.43
C PHE A 292 24.47 6.90 4.21
N LEU A 293 23.51 7.03 3.28
CA LEU A 293 22.84 8.30 2.98
C LEU A 293 22.08 8.85 4.20
N ALA A 294 21.38 7.99 4.94
CA ALA A 294 20.74 8.38 6.19
C ALA A 294 21.76 8.82 7.25
N GLY A 295 22.89 8.11 7.36
CA GLY A 295 24.00 8.49 8.24
C GLY A 295 24.60 9.85 7.91
N ALA A 296 24.86 10.10 6.62
CA ALA A 296 25.36 11.37 6.12
C ALA A 296 24.34 12.51 6.35
N LEU A 297 23.06 12.28 6.04
CA LEU A 297 22.00 13.26 6.29
C LEU A 297 21.88 13.57 7.79
N ARG A 298 21.93 12.56 8.67
CA ARG A 298 21.93 12.78 10.12
C ARG A 298 23.13 13.62 10.55
N PHE A 299 24.31 13.36 10.00
CA PHE A 299 25.51 14.13 10.30
C PHE A 299 25.32 15.60 9.90
N LEU A 300 24.82 15.88 8.69
CA LEU A 300 24.48 17.24 8.25
C LEU A 300 23.40 17.90 9.12
N GLN A 301 22.38 17.15 9.56
CA GLN A 301 21.36 17.63 10.48
C GLN A 301 21.95 18.00 11.85
N ARG A 302 22.90 17.21 12.38
CA ARG A 302 23.57 17.50 13.67
C ARG A 302 24.48 18.72 13.59
N LEU A 303 25.10 18.96 12.44
CA LEU A 303 25.88 20.18 12.19
C LEU A 303 24.99 21.41 11.96
N GLY A 304 23.67 21.27 11.90
CA GLY A 304 22.74 22.37 11.59
C GLY A 304 22.75 22.80 10.12
N LEU A 305 23.50 22.12 9.24
CA LEU A 305 23.64 22.49 7.82
C LEU A 305 22.32 22.36 7.06
N VAL A 306 21.50 21.35 7.39
CA VAL A 306 20.16 21.21 6.80
C VAL A 306 19.24 22.35 7.24
N GLN A 307 19.35 22.79 8.50
CA GLN A 307 18.56 23.90 9.04
C GLN A 307 19.01 25.26 8.47
N LEU A 308 20.30 25.40 8.17
CA LEU A 308 20.80 26.58 7.47
C LEU A 308 20.35 26.57 6.01
N ALA A 309 20.47 25.43 5.33
CA ALA A 309 20.04 25.27 3.96
C ALA A 309 18.53 25.49 3.78
N SER A 310 17.69 25.09 4.74
CA SER A 310 16.24 25.29 4.69
C SER A 310 15.81 26.76 4.70
N ARG A 311 16.70 27.68 5.11
CA ARG A 311 16.47 29.13 5.06
C ARG A 311 16.82 29.76 3.71
N LEU A 312 17.48 29.03 2.82
CA LEU A 312 17.84 29.53 1.50
C LEU A 312 16.58 29.64 0.62
N PRO A 313 16.46 30.68 -0.22
CA PRO A 313 15.36 30.76 -1.17
C PRO A 313 15.48 29.69 -2.26
N GLY A 314 14.35 29.36 -2.89
CA GLY A 314 14.30 28.47 -4.04
C GLY A 314 14.39 26.98 -3.71
N LYS A 315 14.77 26.18 -4.70
CA LYS A 315 14.69 24.71 -4.66
C LYS A 315 15.54 24.08 -3.56
N VAL A 316 16.69 24.67 -3.22
CA VAL A 316 17.59 24.14 -2.19
C VAL A 316 16.94 24.21 -0.81
N GLY A 317 16.39 25.36 -0.43
CA GLY A 317 15.71 25.49 0.87
C GLY A 317 14.44 24.65 0.93
N GLN A 318 13.68 24.58 -0.15
CA GLN A 318 12.50 23.70 -0.23
C GLN A 318 12.85 22.22 -0.06
N ALA A 319 13.95 21.75 -0.67
CA ALA A 319 14.41 20.37 -0.52
C ALA A 319 14.93 20.10 0.90
N ALA A 320 15.72 21.01 1.46
CA ALA A 320 16.25 20.89 2.81
C ALA A 320 15.14 20.89 3.87
N ALA A 321 14.10 21.72 3.71
CA ALA A 321 12.93 21.75 4.60
C ALA A 321 12.10 20.45 4.51
N ALA A 322 12.05 19.84 3.32
CA ALA A 322 11.35 18.58 3.07
C ALA A 322 12.11 17.35 3.60
N CYS A 323 13.41 17.45 3.88
CA CYS A 323 14.18 16.33 4.41
C CYS A 323 13.58 15.81 5.73
N PRO A 324 13.31 14.50 5.86
CA PRO A 324 12.83 13.94 7.10
C PRO A 324 13.93 13.98 8.17
N PRO A 325 13.59 14.18 9.45
CA PRO A 325 14.52 14.01 10.54
C PRO A 325 15.00 12.56 10.58
N VAL A 326 16.30 12.34 10.53
CA VAL A 326 16.87 10.99 10.63
C VAL A 326 17.04 10.66 12.10
N PRO A 327 16.59 9.49 12.61
CA PRO A 327 16.74 9.14 14.01
C PRO A 327 18.21 8.85 14.41
N PRO A 328 18.54 8.90 15.71
CA PRO A 328 19.86 8.53 16.22
C PRO A 328 20.25 7.09 15.85
N ALA A 329 21.56 6.80 15.84
CA ALA A 329 22.08 5.48 15.43
C ALA A 329 21.51 4.31 16.25
N ARG A 330 21.19 4.53 17.54
CA ARG A 330 20.57 3.51 18.41
C ARG A 330 19.23 3.01 17.86
N GLU A 331 18.43 3.91 17.28
CA GLU A 331 17.09 3.64 16.76
C GLU A 331 17.12 3.10 15.32
N ARG A 332 18.29 3.13 14.67
CA ARG A 332 18.55 2.56 13.34
C ARG A 332 19.27 1.22 13.38
N ARG A 333 19.46 0.65 14.57
CA ARG A 333 20.08 -0.67 14.73
C ARG A 333 19.18 -1.73 14.09
N ALA A 334 19.80 -2.68 13.40
CA ALA A 334 19.12 -3.84 12.86
C ALA A 334 18.42 -4.61 13.97
N LEU A 335 17.26 -5.18 13.65
CA LEU A 335 16.54 -6.06 14.56
C LEU A 335 17.36 -7.33 14.88
N PRO A 336 17.13 -7.96 16.05
CA PRO A 336 17.58 -9.32 16.30
C PRO A 336 17.07 -10.26 15.20
N ARG A 337 17.86 -11.26 14.80
CA ARG A 337 17.42 -12.25 13.78
C ARG A 337 16.24 -13.09 14.26
N HIS A 338 16.13 -13.23 15.56
CA HIS A 338 15.14 -14.03 16.25
C HIS A 338 14.76 -13.31 17.53
N THR A 339 13.47 -13.17 17.78
CA THR A 339 12.92 -12.64 19.03
C THR A 339 11.92 -13.67 19.55
N PRO A 340 12.11 -14.18 20.78
CA PRO A 340 11.19 -15.17 21.34
C PRO A 340 9.82 -14.55 21.63
N ALA A 341 8.80 -15.40 21.63
CA ALA A 341 7.46 -15.08 22.11
C ALA A 341 7.51 -14.66 23.58
N LEU A 342 6.67 -13.71 23.96
CA LEU A 342 6.40 -13.38 25.36
C LEU A 342 5.22 -14.23 25.85
N GLY A 343 5.38 -14.83 27.03
CA GLY A 343 4.38 -15.73 27.60
C GLY A 343 4.32 -17.07 26.87
N GLN A 344 3.10 -17.57 26.62
CA GLN A 344 2.92 -18.84 25.93
C GLN A 344 3.20 -18.69 24.43
N ARG A 345 4.03 -19.58 23.90
CA ARG A 345 4.29 -19.66 22.46
C ARG A 345 3.04 -20.13 21.72
N ARG A 346 2.55 -19.31 20.77
CA ARG A 346 1.34 -19.54 19.97
C ARG A 346 1.62 -19.77 18.48
N GLY A 347 2.82 -19.44 17.99
CA GLY A 347 3.23 -19.67 16.61
C GLY A 347 4.50 -18.91 16.24
N SER A 348 4.90 -18.98 14.97
CA SER A 348 6.09 -18.30 14.44
C SER A 348 5.73 -17.43 13.23
N VAL A 349 6.43 -16.33 13.04
CA VAL A 349 6.24 -15.42 11.88
C VAL A 349 7.57 -14.88 11.37
N SER A 350 7.63 -14.55 10.08
CA SER A 350 8.73 -13.78 9.51
C SER A 350 8.31 -12.32 9.34
N VAL A 351 9.15 -11.38 9.78
CA VAL A 351 8.91 -9.94 9.58
C VAL A 351 9.81 -9.41 8.48
N LEU A 352 9.20 -8.76 7.48
CA LEU A 352 9.92 -7.99 6.48
C LEU A 352 10.22 -6.59 7.01
N GLU A 353 11.49 -6.31 7.25
CA GLU A 353 11.94 -5.01 7.76
C GLU A 353 11.75 -3.84 6.78
N GLY A 354 11.63 -4.09 5.48
CA GLY A 354 11.55 -3.04 4.45
C GLY A 354 12.90 -2.34 4.16
N CYS A 355 12.90 -1.45 3.16
CA CYS A 355 14.10 -0.70 2.76
C CYS A 355 14.25 0.65 3.48
N ILE A 356 13.15 1.39 3.68
CA ILE A 356 13.15 2.73 4.28
C ILE A 356 12.92 2.70 5.80
N MET A 357 12.19 1.70 6.28
CA MET A 357 11.87 1.57 7.71
C MET A 357 13.14 1.51 8.57
N PRO A 358 14.15 0.64 8.35
CA PRO A 358 15.30 0.56 9.27
C PRO A 358 16.05 1.89 9.48
N PRO A 359 16.39 2.67 8.43
CA PRO A 359 17.11 3.93 8.60
C PRO A 359 16.27 5.13 9.07
N LEU A 360 14.96 5.18 8.78
CA LEU A 360 14.12 6.36 9.09
C LEU A 360 13.06 6.12 10.15
N LEU A 361 12.53 4.90 10.22
CA LEU A 361 11.38 4.51 11.04
C LEU A 361 11.65 3.19 11.78
N GLY A 362 12.90 2.92 12.17
CA GLY A 362 13.29 1.64 12.78
C GLY A 362 12.57 1.35 14.10
N ARG A 363 11.98 2.38 14.73
CA ARG A 363 11.06 2.25 15.86
C ARG A 363 9.77 1.50 15.50
N VAL A 364 9.24 1.67 14.29
CA VAL A 364 8.07 0.94 13.80
C VAL A 364 8.38 -0.55 13.67
N ASN A 365 9.56 -0.90 13.14
CA ASN A 365 10.03 -2.28 13.07
C ASN A 365 10.15 -2.91 14.47
N ARG A 366 10.72 -2.18 15.44
CA ARG A 366 10.78 -2.66 16.83
C ARG A 366 9.41 -2.85 17.45
N ALA A 367 8.52 -1.88 17.29
CA ALA A 367 7.15 -1.95 17.77
C ALA A 367 6.38 -3.13 17.15
N THR A 368 6.60 -3.37 15.85
CA THR A 368 6.03 -4.53 15.14
C THR A 368 6.47 -5.85 15.78
N VAL A 369 7.78 -6.02 16.02
CA VAL A 369 8.33 -7.21 16.68
C VAL A 369 7.82 -7.34 18.11
N ALA A 370 7.79 -6.24 18.87
CA ALA A 370 7.34 -6.23 20.26
C ALA A 370 5.87 -6.65 20.39
N VAL A 371 4.99 -6.11 19.54
CA VAL A 371 3.56 -6.46 19.52
C VAL A 371 3.34 -7.90 19.08
N LEU A 372 4.05 -8.39 18.06
CA LEU A 372 3.97 -9.80 17.65
C LEU A 372 4.46 -10.75 18.75
N ALA A 373 5.57 -10.42 19.41
CA ALA A 373 6.08 -11.20 20.53
C ALA A 373 5.11 -11.20 21.71
N ALA A 374 4.51 -10.05 22.04
CA ALA A 374 3.46 -9.94 23.06
C ALA A 374 2.20 -10.75 22.72
N ALA A 375 1.91 -10.94 21.44
CA ALA A 375 0.85 -11.83 20.96
C ALA A 375 1.30 -13.32 20.87
N GLY A 376 2.36 -13.70 21.58
CA GLY A 376 2.84 -15.07 21.67
C GLY A 376 3.55 -15.60 20.41
N ARG A 377 4.02 -14.74 19.49
CA ARG A 377 4.72 -15.16 18.27
C ARG A 377 6.23 -15.18 18.44
N GLU A 378 6.87 -16.27 18.01
CA GLU A 378 8.31 -16.26 17.72
C GLU A 378 8.54 -15.45 16.42
N VAL A 379 9.40 -14.44 16.48
CA VAL A 379 9.58 -13.50 15.37
C VAL A 379 10.93 -13.68 14.71
N HIS A 380 10.92 -14.04 13.43
CA HIS A 380 12.10 -14.22 12.60
C HIS A 380 12.32 -13.01 11.70
N CYS A 381 13.47 -12.36 11.83
CA CYS A 381 13.88 -11.22 10.99
C CYS A 381 15.11 -11.64 10.14
N PRO A 382 14.90 -12.28 8.97
CA PRO A 382 16.00 -12.71 8.11
C PRO A 382 16.82 -11.52 7.62
N ARG A 383 18.16 -11.61 7.73
CA ARG A 383 19.05 -10.54 7.23
C ARG A 383 19.18 -10.55 5.71
N GLY A 384 19.13 -9.35 5.11
CA GLY A 384 19.37 -9.14 3.68
C GLY A 384 18.10 -9.24 2.84
N ALA A 385 18.13 -8.67 1.64
CA ALA A 385 16.99 -8.56 0.71
C ALA A 385 15.70 -8.03 1.37
N SER A 386 15.67 -6.73 1.72
CA SER A 386 14.53 -6.10 2.41
C SER A 386 13.66 -5.21 1.53
N CYS A 387 14.01 -5.01 0.26
CA CYS A 387 13.22 -4.20 -0.67
C CYS A 387 12.21 -5.09 -1.41
N CYS A 388 10.93 -4.72 -1.35
CA CYS A 388 9.83 -5.43 -2.00
C CYS A 388 9.68 -5.12 -3.50
N GLY A 389 10.34 -4.09 -4.04
CA GLY A 389 10.19 -3.71 -5.45
C GLY A 389 8.97 -2.85 -5.79
N SER A 390 8.14 -2.46 -4.82
CA SER A 390 6.96 -1.62 -5.09
C SER A 390 7.32 -0.27 -5.72
N LEU A 391 8.37 0.39 -5.21
CA LEU A 391 8.84 1.66 -5.77
C LEU A 391 9.37 1.51 -7.21
N HIS A 392 9.90 0.34 -7.56
CA HIS A 392 10.34 0.03 -8.91
C HIS A 392 9.15 -0.08 -9.84
N ALA A 393 8.20 -0.97 -9.51
CA ALA A 393 7.00 -1.18 -10.32
C ALA A 393 6.20 0.11 -10.53
N HIS A 394 5.94 0.87 -9.45
CA HIS A 394 5.17 2.10 -9.55
C HIS A 394 5.84 3.19 -10.42
N ASN A 395 7.16 3.11 -10.61
CA ASN A 395 7.92 4.06 -11.44
C ASN A 395 8.34 3.45 -12.79
N GLY A 396 7.74 2.33 -13.20
CA GLY A 396 7.97 1.68 -14.50
C GLY A 396 9.15 0.70 -14.53
N ASP A 397 9.94 0.54 -13.48
CA ASP A 397 11.01 -0.46 -13.45
C ASP A 397 10.48 -1.85 -13.07
N LEU A 398 9.63 -2.43 -13.94
CA LEU A 398 9.05 -3.76 -13.72
C LEU A 398 10.11 -4.86 -13.73
N GLN A 399 11.20 -4.70 -14.48
CA GLN A 399 12.30 -5.66 -14.49
C GLN A 399 13.02 -5.68 -13.14
N GLY A 400 13.39 -4.51 -12.61
CA GLY A 400 13.97 -4.39 -11.27
C GLY A 400 13.03 -4.90 -10.18
N ALA A 401 11.72 -4.66 -10.32
CA ALA A 401 10.69 -5.19 -9.42
C ALA A 401 10.67 -6.74 -9.43
N ARG A 402 10.69 -7.37 -10.61
CA ARG A 402 10.75 -8.85 -10.75
C ARG A 402 12.00 -9.42 -10.13
N GLU A 403 13.16 -8.83 -10.37
CA GLU A 403 14.41 -9.28 -9.78
C GLU A 403 14.42 -9.18 -8.25
N LEU A 404 13.83 -8.11 -7.71
CA LEU A 404 13.64 -7.95 -6.26
C LEU A 404 12.68 -9.00 -5.70
N ALA A 405 11.56 -9.25 -6.39
CA ALA A 405 10.59 -10.26 -6.01
C ALA A 405 11.24 -11.65 -5.94
N ARG A 406 11.98 -12.07 -6.97
CA ARG A 406 12.72 -13.34 -6.98
C ARG A 406 13.68 -13.46 -5.78
N ARG A 407 14.48 -12.42 -5.52
CA ARG A 407 15.40 -12.40 -4.37
C ARG A 407 14.67 -12.51 -3.02
N LEU A 408 13.51 -11.85 -2.90
CA LEU A 408 12.72 -11.88 -1.69
C LEU A 408 12.05 -13.25 -1.49
N ILE A 409 11.50 -13.84 -2.55
CA ILE A 409 10.94 -15.19 -2.54
C ILE A 409 12.01 -16.20 -2.16
N ASP A 410 13.19 -16.19 -2.79
CA ASP A 410 14.31 -17.08 -2.41
C ASP A 410 14.65 -16.95 -0.94
N LYS A 411 14.68 -15.72 -0.42
CA LYS A 411 15.08 -15.44 0.95
C LYS A 411 14.12 -16.03 1.99
N HIS A 412 12.83 -16.06 1.68
CA HIS A 412 11.78 -16.52 2.59
C HIS A 412 11.31 -17.96 2.32
N SER A 413 11.55 -18.50 1.13
CA SER A 413 11.08 -19.83 0.71
C SER A 413 11.63 -21.02 1.53
N GLY A 414 12.65 -20.79 2.36
CA GLY A 414 13.19 -21.79 3.30
C GLY A 414 12.83 -21.54 4.77
N LEU A 415 11.96 -20.57 5.07
CA LEU A 415 11.55 -20.27 6.43
C LEU A 415 10.31 -21.10 6.78
N LEU A 416 10.53 -22.21 7.47
CA LEU A 416 9.49 -23.13 7.90
C LEU A 416 9.19 -22.96 9.40
N GLY A 417 7.93 -23.14 9.76
CA GLY A 417 7.46 -23.32 11.12
C GLY A 417 7.76 -24.72 11.65
N ASP A 418 7.38 -24.96 12.90
CA ASP A 418 7.59 -26.25 13.57
C ASP A 418 6.79 -27.39 12.95
N ASP A 419 5.66 -27.06 12.33
CA ASP A 419 4.79 -27.95 11.57
C ASP A 419 5.32 -28.27 10.16
N GLY A 420 6.45 -27.65 9.78
CA GLY A 420 7.03 -27.78 8.44
C GLY A 420 6.34 -26.91 7.39
N GLU A 421 5.35 -26.10 7.79
CA GLU A 421 4.65 -25.16 6.91
C GLU A 421 5.45 -23.87 6.73
N LEU A 422 5.22 -23.16 5.63
CA LEU A 422 5.88 -21.88 5.38
C LEU A 422 5.39 -20.80 6.35
N LEU A 423 6.33 -20.05 6.93
CA LEU A 423 5.99 -19.00 7.89
C LEU A 423 5.19 -17.86 7.24
N PRO A 424 4.13 -17.34 7.90
CA PRO A 424 3.51 -16.09 7.54
C PRO A 424 4.54 -14.96 7.48
N ILE A 425 4.49 -14.15 6.42
CA ILE A 425 5.36 -13.01 6.19
C ILE A 425 4.58 -11.75 6.51
N VAL A 426 4.89 -11.14 7.65
CA VAL A 426 4.24 -9.92 8.13
C VAL A 426 5.06 -8.70 7.72
N THR A 427 4.38 -7.68 7.19
CA THR A 427 5.00 -6.37 6.91
C THR A 427 4.17 -5.23 7.47
N ASN A 428 4.85 -4.23 8.01
CA ASN A 428 4.27 -3.01 8.58
C ASN A 428 4.21 -1.86 7.55
N SER A 429 4.07 -2.20 6.28
CA SER A 429 4.05 -1.24 5.19
C SER A 429 2.98 -1.67 4.20
N ALA A 430 1.85 -0.97 4.22
CA ALA A 430 0.74 -1.21 3.30
C ALA A 430 1.19 -1.27 1.82
N GLY A 431 2.13 -0.42 1.42
CA GLY A 431 2.68 -0.44 0.05
C GLY A 431 3.54 -1.68 -0.24
N CYS A 432 4.22 -2.25 0.76
CA CYS A 432 4.96 -3.50 0.59
C CYS A 432 4.00 -4.69 0.52
N SER A 433 3.08 -4.84 1.48
CA SER A 433 2.10 -5.94 1.50
C SER A 433 1.24 -5.95 0.24
N SER A 434 0.73 -4.78 -0.18
CA SER A 434 -0.06 -4.65 -1.40
C SER A 434 0.71 -5.14 -2.63
N HIS A 435 1.98 -4.75 -2.79
CA HIS A 435 2.75 -5.16 -3.96
C HIS A 435 3.15 -6.64 -3.92
N MET A 436 3.60 -7.12 -2.76
CA MET A 436 4.07 -8.50 -2.57
C MET A 436 2.97 -9.55 -2.76
N LYS A 437 1.73 -9.24 -2.37
CA LYS A 437 0.57 -10.12 -2.64
C LYS A 437 0.32 -10.33 -4.14
N HIS A 438 0.74 -9.39 -4.99
CA HIS A 438 0.59 -9.47 -6.45
C HIS A 438 1.82 -10.09 -7.15
N TYR A 439 2.78 -10.65 -6.42
CA TYR A 439 3.95 -11.30 -7.03
C TYR A 439 3.58 -12.44 -8.00
N GLY A 440 2.51 -13.17 -7.73
CA GLY A 440 2.01 -14.20 -8.66
C GLY A 440 1.67 -13.63 -10.04
N ALA A 441 1.06 -12.44 -10.10
CA ALA A 441 0.80 -11.75 -11.38
C ALA A 441 2.07 -11.14 -11.97
N LEU A 442 2.93 -10.55 -11.14
CA LEU A 442 4.19 -9.92 -11.57
C LEU A 442 5.16 -10.91 -12.25
N LEU A 443 5.16 -12.16 -11.79
CA LEU A 443 6.02 -13.25 -12.26
C LEU A 443 5.23 -14.35 -13.00
N ALA A 444 4.00 -14.07 -13.47
CA ALA A 444 3.15 -15.05 -14.13
C ALA A 444 3.80 -15.67 -15.38
N ASP A 445 4.55 -14.88 -16.13
CA ASP A 445 5.24 -15.30 -17.36
C ASP A 445 6.61 -15.96 -17.11
N ASP A 446 7.00 -16.13 -15.84
CA ASP A 446 8.29 -16.71 -15.45
C ASP A 446 8.09 -18.15 -14.97
N ALA A 447 8.32 -19.12 -15.85
CA ALA A 447 8.03 -20.53 -15.60
C ALA A 447 8.74 -21.08 -14.34
N ASP A 448 9.94 -20.60 -14.02
CA ASP A 448 10.71 -21.05 -12.85
C ASP A 448 10.19 -20.47 -11.52
N TRP A 449 9.37 -19.40 -11.60
CA TRP A 449 8.99 -18.59 -10.46
C TRP A 449 7.49 -18.43 -10.25
N ALA A 450 6.66 -18.63 -11.27
CA ALA A 450 5.24 -18.35 -11.24
C ALA A 450 4.54 -19.03 -10.06
N GLU A 451 4.78 -20.34 -9.86
CA GLU A 451 4.19 -21.10 -8.75
C GLU A 451 4.72 -20.59 -7.40
N ARG A 452 6.03 -20.44 -7.26
CA ARG A 452 6.68 -19.96 -6.02
C ARG A 452 6.18 -18.57 -5.64
N ALA A 453 5.98 -17.69 -6.61
CA ALA A 453 5.46 -16.34 -6.43
C ALA A 453 3.98 -16.32 -6.04
N ALA A 454 3.16 -17.21 -6.63
CA ALA A 454 1.76 -17.37 -6.27
C ALA A 454 1.61 -17.91 -4.83
N VAL A 455 2.44 -18.87 -4.43
CA VAL A 455 2.49 -19.39 -3.05
C VAL A 455 2.97 -18.32 -2.08
N PHE A 456 4.06 -17.63 -2.40
CA PHE A 456 4.60 -16.54 -1.58
C PHE A 456 3.56 -15.44 -1.33
N GLY A 457 2.84 -14.99 -2.37
CA GLY A 457 1.82 -13.94 -2.24
C GLY A 457 0.71 -14.28 -1.24
N LYS A 458 0.36 -15.56 -1.08
CA LYS A 458 -0.65 -16.05 -0.12
C LYS A 458 -0.16 -16.04 1.33
N GLN A 459 1.15 -15.98 1.56
CA GLN A 459 1.77 -15.97 2.88
C GLN A 459 2.05 -14.54 3.37
N VAL A 460 1.87 -13.54 2.52
CA VAL A 460 2.12 -12.14 2.86
C VAL A 460 0.90 -11.55 3.51
N PHE A 461 1.08 -11.00 4.71
CA PHE A 461 0.04 -10.32 5.45
C PHE A 461 0.49 -8.89 5.78
N ASP A 462 -0.45 -7.96 5.68
CA ASP A 462 -0.26 -6.69 6.37
C ASP A 462 -0.24 -6.93 7.89
N PHE A 463 0.50 -6.13 8.64
CA PHE A 463 0.57 -6.22 10.10
C PHE A 463 -0.81 -6.20 10.76
N SER A 464 -1.71 -5.31 10.32
CA SER A 464 -3.04 -5.18 10.92
C SER A 464 -3.90 -6.40 10.61
N GLU A 465 -3.86 -6.86 9.35
CA GLU A 465 -4.55 -8.07 8.90
C GLU A 465 -4.09 -9.31 9.66
N TYR A 466 -2.77 -9.50 9.79
CA TYR A 466 -2.21 -10.66 10.48
C TYR A 466 -2.67 -10.71 11.94
N LEU A 467 -2.57 -9.58 12.65
CA LEU A 467 -2.98 -9.51 14.04
C LEU A 467 -4.45 -9.87 14.21
N VAL A 468 -5.34 -9.26 13.42
CA VAL A 468 -6.78 -9.51 13.57
C VAL A 468 -7.15 -10.95 13.20
N ARG A 469 -6.57 -11.51 12.14
CA ARG A 469 -6.92 -12.85 11.65
C ARG A 469 -6.36 -13.97 12.51
N PHE A 470 -5.17 -13.79 13.09
CA PHE A 470 -4.43 -14.91 13.68
C PHE A 470 -3.96 -14.66 15.11
N ALA A 471 -3.93 -13.43 15.61
CA ALA A 471 -3.29 -13.12 16.90
C ALA A 471 -4.08 -12.17 17.79
N PHE A 472 -5.35 -11.89 17.46
CA PHE A 472 -6.13 -10.87 18.15
C PHE A 472 -6.46 -11.28 19.57
N ASP A 473 -6.95 -12.51 19.76
CA ASP A 473 -7.28 -13.05 21.08
C ASP A 473 -6.05 -13.25 21.97
N ASP A 474 -4.89 -13.51 21.36
CA ASP A 474 -3.61 -13.61 22.07
C ASP A 474 -3.07 -12.22 22.47
N LEU A 475 -3.28 -11.19 21.63
CA LEU A 475 -2.81 -9.83 21.86
C LEU A 475 -3.66 -9.07 22.88
N ARG A 476 -4.99 -9.18 22.79
CA ARG A 476 -5.93 -8.37 23.60
C ARG A 476 -5.63 -8.37 25.11
N PRO A 477 -5.32 -9.51 25.75
CA PRO A 477 -5.00 -9.53 27.18
C PRO A 477 -3.72 -8.77 27.55
N ALA A 478 -2.81 -8.55 26.59
CA ALA A 478 -1.57 -7.80 26.81
C ALA A 478 -1.74 -6.28 26.64
N LEU A 479 -2.88 -5.82 26.11
CA LEU A 479 -3.21 -4.41 25.92
C LEU A 479 -3.74 -3.81 27.23
N GLY A 480 -3.26 -2.63 27.58
CA GLY A 480 -3.64 -1.86 28.75
C GLY A 480 -3.90 -0.38 28.42
N PRO A 481 -3.93 0.48 29.45
CA PRO A 481 -4.17 1.90 29.27
C PRO A 481 -3.12 2.55 28.34
N LEU A 482 -3.59 3.36 27.40
CA LEU A 482 -2.74 4.02 26.41
C LEU A 482 -2.39 5.45 26.84
N GLU A 483 -1.09 5.75 26.95
CA GLU A 483 -0.59 7.10 27.25
C GLU A 483 -0.11 7.79 25.96
N VAL A 484 -1.07 8.32 25.19
CA VAL A 484 -0.81 9.21 24.05
C VAL A 484 -1.78 10.39 24.07
N ALA A 485 -1.44 11.45 23.33
CA ALA A 485 -2.30 12.62 23.25
C ALA A 485 -3.61 12.30 22.51
N GLN A 486 -4.73 12.48 23.19
CA GLN A 486 -6.08 12.32 22.63
C GLN A 486 -6.63 13.69 22.18
N PRO A 487 -7.56 13.76 21.19
CA PRO A 487 -8.14 12.65 20.44
C PRO A 487 -7.20 12.05 19.38
N ILE A 488 -7.42 10.79 19.02
CA ILE A 488 -6.68 10.06 17.98
C ILE A 488 -7.47 10.04 16.68
N CYS A 489 -6.79 10.33 15.58
CA CYS A 489 -7.31 10.26 14.22
C CYS A 489 -6.63 9.14 13.43
N TRP A 490 -7.40 8.44 12.58
CA TRP A 490 -6.90 7.37 11.71
C TRP A 490 -6.80 7.86 10.25
N ASP A 491 -5.66 7.60 9.62
CA ASP A 491 -5.41 7.78 8.17
C ASP A 491 -5.42 6.41 7.51
N ASP A 492 -6.36 6.17 6.58
CA ASP A 492 -6.45 4.92 5.81
C ASP A 492 -5.42 4.95 4.66
N PRO A 493 -4.30 4.21 4.74
CA PRO A 493 -3.33 4.22 3.65
C PRO A 493 -3.95 3.60 2.40
N CYS A 494 -3.85 4.30 1.27
CA CYS A 494 -4.51 3.88 0.04
C CYS A 494 -4.18 2.46 -0.44
N HIS A 495 -2.94 1.99 -0.27
CA HIS A 495 -2.55 0.61 -0.59
C HIS A 495 -3.06 -0.45 0.40
N LEU A 496 -3.53 -0.02 1.58
CA LEU A 496 -4.21 -0.91 2.53
C LEU A 496 -5.69 -1.06 2.14
N CYS A 497 -6.41 0.05 2.06
CA CYS A 497 -7.86 0.05 1.85
C CYS A 497 -8.28 -0.18 0.39
N HIS A 498 -7.58 0.38 -0.60
CA HIS A 498 -7.89 0.18 -2.02
C HIS A 498 -7.06 -0.94 -2.64
N GLY A 499 -5.78 -1.02 -2.29
CA GLY A 499 -4.86 -2.01 -2.86
C GLY A 499 -5.10 -3.44 -2.36
N GLN A 500 -5.61 -3.59 -1.12
CA GLN A 500 -5.81 -4.89 -0.48
C GLN A 500 -7.23 -5.09 0.06
N GLY A 501 -8.05 -4.06 0.15
CA GLY A 501 -9.39 -4.15 0.76
C GLY A 501 -9.39 -4.22 2.28
N ILE A 502 -8.24 -4.02 2.93
CA ILE A 502 -8.09 -4.10 4.40
C ILE A 502 -8.56 -2.78 5.00
N ARG A 503 -9.64 -2.82 5.77
CA ARG A 503 -10.35 -1.62 6.28
C ARG A 503 -10.80 -1.80 7.71
N ASP A 504 -11.37 -2.97 8.01
CA ASP A 504 -11.96 -3.27 9.31
C ASP A 504 -10.89 -3.72 10.31
N GLU A 505 -9.82 -4.35 9.84
CA GLU A 505 -8.74 -4.88 10.67
C GLU A 505 -8.00 -3.79 11.48
N PRO A 506 -7.52 -2.68 10.88
CA PRO A 506 -6.94 -1.61 11.69
C PRO A 506 -7.96 -0.99 12.66
N ARG A 507 -9.25 -0.92 12.31
CA ARG A 507 -10.30 -0.39 13.18
C ARG A 507 -10.58 -1.32 14.37
N ALA A 508 -10.63 -2.63 14.16
CA ALA A 508 -10.76 -3.62 15.23
C ALA A 508 -9.61 -3.54 16.25
N LEU A 509 -8.38 -3.28 15.78
CA LEU A 509 -7.22 -3.05 16.65
C LEU A 509 -7.35 -1.73 17.44
N LEU A 510 -7.85 -0.67 16.81
CA LEU A 510 -8.08 0.62 17.48
C LEU A 510 -9.21 0.54 18.51
N ASP A 511 -10.31 -0.16 18.17
CA ASP A 511 -11.47 -0.33 19.04
C ASP A 511 -11.17 -1.25 20.26
N ALA A 512 -10.11 -2.07 20.17
CA ALA A 512 -9.58 -2.82 21.31
C ALA A 512 -8.86 -1.94 22.34
N LEU A 513 -8.55 -0.68 22.00
CA LEU A 513 -7.90 0.28 22.89
C LEU A 513 -8.94 1.23 23.50
N SER A 514 -8.72 1.65 24.74
CA SER A 514 -9.53 2.70 25.38
C SER A 514 -9.09 4.09 24.89
N ILE A 515 -9.55 4.50 23.70
CA ILE A 515 -9.15 5.76 23.04
C ILE A 515 -10.34 6.63 22.64
N GLU A 516 -10.11 7.93 22.54
CA GLU A 516 -11.06 8.87 21.92
C GLU A 516 -10.75 8.99 20.43
N ARG A 517 -11.47 8.24 19.60
CA ARG A 517 -11.26 8.21 18.15
C ARG A 517 -12.10 9.27 17.45
N VAL A 518 -11.47 10.05 16.58
CA VAL A 518 -12.14 11.02 15.68
C VAL A 518 -11.89 10.65 14.22
N GLU A 519 -12.90 10.90 13.38
CA GLU A 519 -12.85 10.53 11.95
C GLU A 519 -12.14 11.60 11.11
N LEU A 520 -11.28 11.16 10.19
CA LEU A 520 -10.70 12.02 9.16
C LEU A 520 -11.64 12.08 7.97
N LYS A 521 -12.04 13.29 7.57
CA LYS A 521 -12.80 13.45 6.33
C LYS A 521 -12.01 12.88 5.14
N GLU A 522 -12.68 12.05 4.34
CA GLU A 522 -12.10 11.37 3.17
C GLU A 522 -10.84 10.57 3.54
N SER A 523 -10.79 9.93 4.72
CA SER A 523 -9.60 9.26 5.30
C SER A 523 -8.80 8.39 4.34
N GLU A 524 -9.44 7.81 3.33
CA GLU A 524 -8.89 6.94 2.28
C GLU A 524 -8.29 7.68 1.06
N SER A 525 -8.36 9.02 1.02
CA SER A 525 -7.69 9.83 0.02
C SER A 525 -6.18 9.82 0.22
N CYS A 526 -5.43 9.92 -0.89
CA CYS A 526 -3.98 9.80 -0.87
C CYS A 526 -3.32 10.94 -0.08
N CYS A 527 -2.35 10.61 0.77
CA CYS A 527 -1.55 11.62 1.49
C CYS A 527 -0.59 12.42 0.59
N GLY A 528 -0.40 12.01 -0.67
CA GLY A 528 0.51 12.66 -1.62
C GLY A 528 1.95 12.14 -1.58
N SER A 529 2.27 11.14 -0.74
CA SER A 529 3.62 10.56 -0.68
C SER A 529 3.98 9.77 -1.94
N ALA A 530 3.17 8.73 -2.23
CA ALA A 530 3.35 7.75 -3.30
C ALA A 530 4.83 7.34 -3.55
N GLY A 531 5.57 7.13 -2.47
CA GLY A 531 6.97 6.70 -2.54
C GLY A 531 7.89 7.79 -3.10
N LEU A 532 8.26 7.67 -4.37
CA LEU A 532 9.13 8.64 -5.04
C LEU A 532 8.39 9.89 -5.53
N TYR A 533 7.05 9.87 -5.60
CA TYR A 533 6.27 10.99 -6.10
C TYR A 533 6.55 12.29 -5.33
N SER A 534 6.61 12.25 -4.00
CA SER A 534 6.92 13.45 -3.19
C SER A 534 8.33 14.02 -3.40
N VAL A 535 9.26 13.21 -3.92
CA VAL A 535 10.62 13.62 -4.27
C VAL A 535 10.67 14.18 -5.69
N LEU A 536 9.98 13.53 -6.63
CA LEU A 536 9.98 13.90 -8.05
C LEU A 536 9.06 15.09 -8.35
N ARG A 537 7.92 15.20 -7.65
CA ARG A 537 6.90 16.24 -7.82
C ARG A 537 6.53 16.87 -6.46
N PRO A 538 7.48 17.56 -5.79
CA PRO A 538 7.28 18.07 -4.44
C PRO A 538 6.17 19.13 -4.33
N LEU A 539 5.94 19.93 -5.38
CA LEU A 539 4.89 20.95 -5.38
C LEU A 539 3.50 20.29 -5.45
N ASP A 540 3.30 19.35 -6.38
CA ASP A 540 2.05 18.62 -6.53
C ASP A 540 1.75 17.79 -5.28
N SER A 541 2.76 17.11 -4.73
CA SER A 541 2.65 16.34 -3.49
C SER A 541 2.20 17.18 -2.30
N ARG A 542 2.72 18.41 -2.17
CA ARG A 542 2.29 19.35 -1.12
C ARG A 542 0.87 19.85 -1.35
N ALA A 543 0.51 20.14 -2.59
CA ALA A 543 -0.84 20.60 -2.93
C ALA A 543 -1.89 19.51 -2.64
N ILE A 544 -1.56 18.23 -2.90
CA ILE A 544 -2.40 17.08 -2.55
C ILE A 544 -2.51 16.91 -1.02
N LEU A 545 -1.42 17.12 -0.28
CA LEU A 545 -1.42 16.99 1.18
C LEU A 545 -2.16 18.15 1.88
N ALA A 546 -2.17 19.36 1.31
CA ALA A 546 -2.74 20.56 1.94
C ALA A 546 -4.21 20.41 2.41
N PRO A 547 -5.18 19.94 1.59
CA PRO A 547 -6.55 19.74 2.06
C PRO A 547 -6.65 18.67 3.16
N ARG A 548 -5.76 17.67 3.15
CA ARG A 548 -5.68 16.62 4.18
C ARG A 548 -5.24 17.19 5.53
N LEU A 549 -4.24 18.08 5.54
CA LEU A 549 -3.80 18.79 6.75
C LEU A 549 -4.91 19.69 7.31
N ALA A 550 -5.65 20.37 6.44
CA ALA A 550 -6.81 21.18 6.86
C ALA A 550 -7.92 20.31 7.47
N ALA A 551 -8.23 19.16 6.85
CA ALA A 551 -9.19 18.19 7.37
C ALA A 551 -8.76 17.66 8.75
N LEU A 552 -7.49 17.27 8.90
CA LEU A 552 -6.95 16.81 10.19
C LEU A 552 -7.01 17.91 11.25
N LYS A 553 -6.66 19.15 10.92
CA LYS A 553 -6.78 20.27 11.85
C LYS A 553 -8.23 20.47 12.33
N ALA A 554 -9.20 20.29 11.44
CA ALA A 554 -10.61 20.44 11.76
C ALA A 554 -11.15 19.36 12.72
N THR A 555 -10.50 18.19 12.82
CA THR A 555 -10.91 17.15 13.79
C THR A 555 -10.47 17.46 15.22
N GLY A 556 -9.51 18.38 15.42
CA GLY A 556 -8.93 18.65 16.74
C GLY A 556 -8.04 17.52 17.29
N ALA A 557 -7.72 16.50 16.48
CA ALA A 557 -6.88 15.39 16.89
C ALA A 557 -5.49 15.86 17.33
N ARG A 558 -4.94 15.20 18.35
CA ARG A 558 -3.57 15.43 18.84
C ARG A 558 -2.60 14.33 18.42
N THR A 559 -3.12 13.18 18.00
CA THR A 559 -2.34 12.09 17.42
C THR A 559 -3.00 11.61 16.13
N LEU A 560 -2.20 11.41 15.09
CA LEU A 560 -2.58 10.79 13.83
C LEU A 560 -1.91 9.41 13.72
N VAL A 561 -2.69 8.38 13.42
CA VAL A 561 -2.21 7.01 13.26
C VAL A 561 -2.37 6.56 11.82
N SER A 562 -1.34 5.92 11.27
CA SER A 562 -1.33 5.37 9.90
C SER A 562 -0.64 3.99 9.90
N ALA A 563 -0.67 3.28 8.77
CA ALA A 563 -0.06 1.94 8.61
C ALA A 563 0.90 1.84 7.41
N ASN A 564 1.51 2.97 7.01
CA ASN A 564 2.43 3.00 5.86
C ASN A 564 3.55 4.02 6.05
N PRO A 565 4.83 3.66 5.81
CA PRO A 565 5.97 4.53 6.06
C PRO A 565 5.94 5.82 5.23
N GLY A 566 5.49 5.73 3.96
CA GLY A 566 5.34 6.90 3.11
C GLY A 566 4.32 7.89 3.67
N CYS A 567 3.18 7.39 4.18
CA CYS A 567 2.16 8.23 4.81
C CYS A 567 2.70 8.89 6.07
N GLN A 568 3.37 8.15 6.95
CA GLN A 568 3.96 8.71 8.17
C GLN A 568 4.93 9.86 7.89
N LEU A 569 5.87 9.65 6.97
CA LEU A 569 6.87 10.66 6.61
C LEU A 569 6.22 11.89 5.98
N GLN A 570 5.20 11.69 5.14
CA GLN A 570 4.47 12.76 4.48
C GLN A 570 3.65 13.60 5.48
N TRP A 571 2.88 12.96 6.34
CA TRP A 571 2.12 13.63 7.41
C TRP A 571 3.05 14.37 8.36
N SER A 572 4.10 13.71 8.85
CA SER A 572 5.11 14.35 9.73
C SER A 572 5.80 15.54 9.07
N GLY A 573 6.09 15.44 7.78
CA GLY A 573 6.69 16.52 6.99
C GLY A 573 5.75 17.72 6.82
N GLY A 574 4.47 17.46 6.53
CA GLY A 574 3.44 18.50 6.40
C GLY A 574 3.13 19.20 7.72
N LEU A 575 2.91 18.43 8.79
CA LEU A 575 2.60 18.98 10.12
C LEU A 575 3.74 19.87 10.64
N ARG A 576 5.00 19.43 10.48
CA ARG A 576 6.17 20.23 10.85
C ARG A 576 6.25 21.56 10.09
N GLN A 577 5.91 21.56 8.80
CA GLN A 577 5.90 22.80 7.99
C GLN A 577 4.80 23.77 8.45
N THR A 578 3.69 23.27 8.99
CA THR A 578 2.61 24.09 9.56
C THR A 578 2.83 24.48 11.03
N GLY A 579 3.92 24.03 11.65
CA GLY A 579 4.17 24.23 13.09
C GLY A 579 3.19 23.47 13.99
N SER A 580 2.53 22.43 13.47
CA SER A 580 1.59 21.62 14.25
C SER A 580 2.33 20.67 15.18
N GLU A 581 1.78 20.50 16.38
CA GLU A 581 2.29 19.58 17.41
C GLU A 581 1.63 18.19 17.36
N VAL A 582 0.78 17.92 16.35
CA VAL A 582 0.14 16.61 16.20
C VAL A 582 1.20 15.51 16.03
N GLU A 583 1.16 14.51 16.90
CA GLU A 583 2.06 13.36 16.83
C GLU A 583 1.62 12.40 15.73
N VAL A 584 2.54 11.90 14.90
CA VAL A 584 2.25 10.89 13.87
C VAL A 584 2.82 9.55 14.28
N LEU A 585 1.97 8.55 14.46
CA LEU A 585 2.30 7.20 14.89
C LEU A 585 1.95 6.14 13.85
N HIS A 586 2.65 5.02 13.91
CA HIS A 586 2.25 3.80 13.23
C HIS A 586 1.27 3.07 14.12
N ILE A 587 0.33 2.32 13.56
CA ILE A 587 -0.54 1.45 14.38
C ILE A 587 0.29 0.47 15.25
N ALA A 588 1.43 0.00 14.76
CA ALA A 588 2.36 -0.81 15.55
C ALA A 588 2.94 -0.06 16.75
N GLU A 589 3.32 1.22 16.59
CA GLU A 589 3.83 2.05 17.69
C GLU A 589 2.72 2.35 18.72
N LEU A 590 1.49 2.55 18.24
CA LEU A 590 0.33 2.76 19.10
C LEU A 590 0.07 1.52 19.96
N LEU A 591 0.04 0.33 19.33
CA LEU A 591 -0.16 -0.94 20.03
C LEU A 591 1.00 -1.25 20.99
N GLU A 592 2.25 -0.97 20.61
CA GLU A 592 3.40 -1.13 21.50
C GLU A 592 3.25 -0.26 22.76
N ARG A 593 2.81 1.00 22.62
CA ARG A 593 2.56 1.88 23.78
C ARG A 593 1.39 1.42 24.65
N ALA A 594 0.47 0.64 24.10
CA ALA A 594 -0.60 0.01 24.86
C ALA A 594 -0.18 -1.28 25.56
N LEU A 595 1.01 -1.86 25.29
CA LEU A 595 1.43 -3.10 25.95
C LEU A 595 1.68 -2.85 27.44
N ALA A 596 1.00 -3.60 28.30
CA ALA A 596 1.10 -3.47 29.76
C ALA A 596 2.50 -3.77 30.32
N HIS A 597 3.32 -4.53 29.57
CA HIS A 597 4.60 -5.08 30.01
C HIS A 597 5.77 -4.07 30.03
N GLY A 598 5.56 -2.82 29.60
CA GLY A 598 6.58 -1.77 29.61
C GLY A 598 6.78 -1.06 30.97
N ARG A 599 5.98 -1.38 31.99
CA ARG A 599 5.99 -0.65 33.28
C ARG A 599 6.80 -1.30 34.40
N GLU A 600 7.26 -2.54 34.25
CA GLU A 600 7.93 -3.28 35.33
C GLU A 600 9.47 -3.35 35.21
N SER A 601 10.08 -2.76 34.18
CA SER A 601 11.55 -2.84 33.96
C SER A 601 12.33 -1.58 34.38
N GLY A 602 11.77 -0.77 35.28
CA GLY A 602 12.32 0.54 35.66
C GLY A 602 12.29 0.82 37.16
N GLU A 603 12.82 -0.10 37.97
CA GLU A 603 13.34 0.20 39.31
C GLU A 603 14.77 -0.31 39.46
#